data_AF-A0A849HLE7-F1
#
_entry.id   AF-A0A849HLE7-F1
#
_cell.length_a   1.000
_cell.length_b   1.000
_cell.length_c   1.000
_cell.angle_alpha   90.00
_cell.angle_beta   90.00
_cell.angle_gamma   90.00
#
_symmetry.space_group_name_H-M   'P 1'
#
loop_
_entity.id
_entity.type
_entity.pdbx_description
1 polymer ?
#
loop_
_entity_poly.entity_id
_entity_poly.type
_entity_poly.pdbx_seq_one_letter_code
_entity_poly.pdbx_strand_id
1 'polypeptide(L)'
;MENTERPTHGYTPMKDSHLKRLRRIEGQIRGLQRMVEEDKYCIDILTQVSASTKALQSFSLELLEEHLEHCVVDAARKGGPEAQDKVREASDAIARLVRS
;
A
#
# COMPACT_ATOMS: atom_id res chain seq x y z
N MET A 1 29.85 20.96 -16.18
CA MET A 1 28.49 21.08 -16.73
C MET A 1 28.12 19.71 -17.23
N GLU A 2 27.38 18.93 -16.44
CA GLU A 2 26.75 17.72 -16.95
C GLU A 2 25.35 17.67 -16.33
N ASN A 3 24.42 18.20 -17.11
CA ASN A 3 23.01 18.28 -16.77
C ASN A 3 22.42 16.89 -17.06
N THR A 4 22.44 16.00 -16.07
CA THR A 4 21.69 14.74 -16.16
C THR A 4 20.21 15.10 -16.08
N GLU A 5 19.58 15.20 -17.24
CA GLU A 5 18.13 15.29 -17.42
C GLU A 5 17.47 14.16 -16.62
N ARG A 6 16.85 14.53 -15.49
CA ARG A 6 15.92 13.65 -14.79
C ARG A 6 14.75 13.44 -15.75
N PRO A 7 14.48 12.22 -16.24
CA PRO A 7 13.33 12.01 -17.10
C PRO A 7 12.10 12.37 -16.29
N THR A 8 11.38 13.41 -16.72
CA THR A 8 10.08 13.81 -16.20
C THR A 8 9.11 12.65 -16.41
N HIS A 9 9.12 11.68 -15.50
CA HIS A 9 8.15 10.60 -15.45
C HIS A 9 6.83 11.23 -15.00
N GLY A 10 5.97 11.50 -15.98
CA GLY A 10 4.55 11.72 -15.74
C GLY A 10 4.07 10.63 -14.80
N TYR A 11 3.49 11.06 -13.68
CA TYR A 11 3.00 10.19 -12.63
C TYR A 11 2.24 9.00 -13.22
N THR A 12 2.67 7.78 -12.89
CA THR A 12 1.86 6.59 -13.13
C THR A 12 0.47 6.86 -12.54
N PRO A 13 -0.65 6.63 -13.25
CA PRO A 13 -2.00 6.86 -12.72
C PRO A 13 -2.21 6.23 -11.33
N MET A 14 -1.52 5.12 -11.08
CA MET A 14 -1.49 4.42 -9.79
C MET A 14 -0.83 5.23 -8.68
N LYS A 15 0.26 5.96 -8.95
CA LYS A 15 0.96 6.77 -7.93
C LYS A 15 0.08 7.88 -7.37
N ASP A 16 -0.72 8.55 -8.21
CA ASP A 16 -1.67 9.58 -7.74
C ASP A 16 -2.82 8.95 -6.94
N SER A 17 -3.32 7.80 -7.38
CA SER A 17 -4.33 7.02 -6.65
C SER A 17 -3.82 6.59 -5.26
N HIS A 18 -2.62 6.02 -5.20
CA HIS A 18 -1.93 5.59 -3.99
C HIS A 18 -1.78 6.75 -3.00
N LEU A 19 -1.27 7.90 -3.47
CA LEU A 19 -1.15 9.09 -2.63
C LEU A 19 -2.50 9.62 -2.15
N LYS A 20 -3.54 9.58 -2.99
CA LYS A 20 -4.88 10.02 -2.59
C LYS A 20 -5.45 9.13 -1.48
N ARG A 21 -5.23 7.81 -1.54
CA ARG A 21 -5.62 6.86 -0.48
C ARG A 21 -4.84 7.10 0.81
N LEU A 22 -3.53 7.26 0.72
CA LEU A 22 -2.68 7.55 1.88
C LEU A 22 -3.08 8.85 2.57
N ARG A 23 -3.35 9.93 1.82
CA ARG A 23 -3.85 11.21 2.37
C ARG A 23 -5.20 11.04 3.08
N ARG A 24 -6.08 10.17 2.57
CA ARG A 24 -7.36 9.86 3.22
C ARG A 24 -7.14 9.13 4.54
N ILE A 25 -6.25 8.13 4.57
CA ILE A 25 -5.88 7.37 5.77
C ILE A 25 -5.27 8.30 6.81
N GLU A 26 -4.34 9.17 6.42
CA GLU A 26 -3.76 10.20 7.28
C GLU A 26 -4.83 11.10 7.92
N GLY A 27 -5.86 11.47 7.16
CA GLY A 27 -7.03 12.18 7.67
C GLY A 27 -7.83 11.38 8.71
N GLN A 28 -7.95 10.07 8.54
CA GLN A 28 -8.58 9.19 9.53
C GLN A 28 -7.76 9.12 10.82
N ILE A 29 -6.43 9.03 10.73
CA ILE A 29 -5.53 9.03 11.90
C ILE A 29 -5.61 10.35 12.66
N ARG A 30 -5.60 11.49 11.96
CA ARG A 30 -5.86 12.80 12.61
C ARG A 30 -7.24 12.86 13.26
N GLY A 31 -8.24 12.20 12.68
CA GLY A 31 -9.56 12.06 13.28
C GLY A 31 -9.52 11.29 14.60
N LEU A 32 -8.81 10.16 14.63
CA LEU A 32 -8.61 9.37 15.86
C LEU A 32 -7.94 10.18 16.97
N GLN A 33 -6.91 10.98 16.64
CA GLN A 33 -6.25 11.86 17.61
C GLN A 33 -7.26 12.82 18.27
N ARG A 34 -8.07 13.52 17.47
CA ARG A 34 -9.13 14.40 17.99
C ARG A 34 -10.17 13.66 18.81
N MET A 35 -10.56 12.44 18.41
CA MET A 35 -11.53 11.66 19.19
C MET A 35 -11.00 11.30 20.58
N VAL A 36 -9.70 11.05 20.71
CA VAL A 36 -9.05 10.83 22.00
C VAL A 36 -8.95 12.12 22.80
N GLU A 37 -8.54 13.23 22.17
CA GLU A 37 -8.48 14.55 22.81
C GLU A 37 -9.83 15.04 23.32
N GLU A 38 -10.92 14.67 22.64
CA GLU A 38 -12.30 15.03 22.99
C GLU A 38 -13.00 13.98 23.89
N ASP A 39 -12.25 13.02 24.44
CA ASP A 39 -12.78 11.93 25.30
C ASP A 39 -14.00 11.22 24.71
N LYS A 40 -13.99 10.95 23.40
CA LYS A 40 -15.08 10.24 22.71
C LYS A 40 -15.25 8.83 23.25
N TYR A 41 -16.47 8.33 23.09
CA TYR A 41 -16.83 6.98 23.52
C TYR A 41 -15.94 5.93 22.85
N CYS A 42 -15.40 5.01 23.66
CA CYS A 42 -14.37 4.08 23.22
C CYS A 42 -14.83 3.21 22.03
N ILE A 43 -16.12 2.87 21.95
CA ILE A 43 -16.66 2.07 20.84
C ILE A 43 -16.60 2.83 19.50
N ASP A 44 -16.79 4.15 19.52
CA ASP A 44 -16.68 4.97 18.32
C ASP A 44 -15.23 5.06 17.85
N ILE A 45 -14.29 5.19 18.80
CA ILE A 45 -12.85 5.16 18.52
C ILE A 45 -12.48 3.81 17.89
N LEU A 46 -12.91 2.68 18.48
CA LEU A 46 -12.63 1.34 17.94
C LEU A 46 -13.25 1.13 16.55
N THR A 47 -14.42 1.71 16.29
CA THR A 47 -15.04 1.70 14.96
C THR A 47 -14.18 2.45 13.94
N GLN A 48 -13.67 3.62 14.32
CA GLN A 48 -12.81 4.42 13.45
C GLN A 48 -11.42 3.81 13.25
N VAL A 49 -10.87 3.13 14.26
CA VAL A 49 -9.64 2.32 14.13
C VAL A 49 -9.87 1.22 13.11
N SER A 50 -10.97 0.47 13.22
CA SER A 50 -11.32 -0.59 12.28
C SER A 50 -11.47 -0.08 10.85
N ALA A 51 -12.07 1.10 10.67
CA ALA A 51 -12.18 1.74 9.35
C ALA A 51 -10.81 2.15 8.77
N SER A 52 -9.88 2.59 9.62
CA SER A 52 -8.52 2.96 9.21
C SER A 52 -7.70 1.72 8.82
N THR A 53 -7.80 0.64 9.60
CA THR A 53 -7.14 -0.64 9.31
C THR A 53 -7.64 -1.23 7.98
N LYS A 54 -8.96 -1.22 7.73
CA LYS A 54 -9.52 -1.68 6.44
C LYS A 54 -9.02 -0.86 5.25
N ALA A 55 -8.85 0.46 5.42
CA ALA A 55 -8.31 1.30 4.36
C ALA A 55 -6.83 0.97 4.06
N LEU A 56 -6.03 0.70 5.10
CA LEU A 56 -4.64 0.24 4.95
C LEU A 56 -4.54 -1.14 4.30
N GLN A 57 -5.41 -2.08 4.67
CA GLN A 57 -5.48 -3.40 4.05
C GLN A 57 -5.84 -3.30 2.57
N SER A 58 -6.84 -2.49 2.21
CA SER A 58 -7.21 -2.23 0.82
C SER A 58 -6.04 -1.64 0.02
N PHE A 59 -5.32 -0.68 0.59
CA PHE A 59 -4.12 -0.10 -0.06
C PHE A 59 -3.01 -1.16 -0.25
N SER A 60 -2.79 -2.01 0.74
CA SER A 60 -1.77 -3.07 0.67
C SER A 60 -2.09 -4.11 -0.41
N LEU A 61 -3.37 -4.44 -0.59
CA LEU A 61 -3.82 -5.34 -1.66
C LEU A 61 -3.60 -4.73 -3.05
N GLU A 62 -3.88 -3.44 -3.23
CA GLU A 62 -3.65 -2.75 -4.51
C GLU A 62 -2.16 -2.71 -4.89
N LEU A 63 -1.27 -2.45 -3.93
CA LEU A 63 0.17 -2.52 -4.18
C LEU A 63 0.64 -3.93 -4.53
N LEU A 64 0.06 -4.94 -3.88
CA LEU A 64 0.37 -6.33 -4.16
C LEU A 64 -0.07 -6.72 -5.58
N GLU A 65 -1.29 -6.33 -5.99
CA GLU A 65 -1.80 -6.58 -7.34
C GLU A 65 -0.85 -5.98 -8.40
N GLU A 66 -0.43 -4.72 -8.21
CA GLU A 66 0.55 -4.07 -9.08
C GLU A 66 1.90 -4.83 -9.12
N HIS A 67 2.34 -5.34 -7.98
CA HIS A 67 3.58 -6.11 -7.89
C HIS A 67 3.47 -7.46 -8.61
N LEU A 68 2.34 -8.15 -8.48
CA LEU A 68 2.09 -9.41 -9.16
C LEU A 68 2.04 -9.21 -10.69
N GLU A 69 1.32 -8.20 -11.16
CA GLU A 69 1.16 -7.90 -12.59
C GLU A 69 2.46 -7.52 -13.29
N HIS A 70 3.32 -6.74 -12.63
CA HIS A 70 4.57 -6.29 -13.25
C HIS A 70 5.75 -7.19 -12.91
N CYS A 71 6.04 -7.43 -11.63
CA CYS A 71 7.28 -8.08 -11.23
C CYS A 71 7.19 -9.60 -11.37
N VAL A 72 6.06 -10.22 -10.99
CA VAL A 72 5.92 -11.67 -11.00
C VAL A 72 5.62 -12.20 -12.40
N VAL A 73 4.72 -11.56 -13.15
CA VAL A 73 4.42 -11.97 -14.53
C VAL A 73 5.63 -11.82 -15.44
N ASP A 74 6.39 -10.71 -15.34
CA ASP A 74 7.60 -10.53 -16.15
C ASP A 74 8.71 -11.51 -15.77
N ALA A 75 8.90 -11.80 -14.47
CA ALA A 75 9.85 -12.80 -14.03
C ALA A 75 9.44 -14.21 -14.48
N ALA A 76 8.14 -14.55 -14.40
CA ALA A 76 7.60 -15.82 -14.88
C ALA A 76 7.82 -16.02 -16.39
N ARG A 77 7.72 -14.95 -17.19
CA ARG A 77 8.03 -14.97 -18.63
C ARG A 77 9.51 -15.22 -18.92
N LYS A 78 10.41 -14.72 -18.07
CA LYS A 78 11.87 -14.92 -18.20
C LYS A 78 12.32 -16.32 -17.72
N GLY A 79 11.58 -16.90 -16.78
CA GLY A 79 11.85 -18.23 -16.23
C GLY A 79 13.11 -18.30 -15.35
N GLY A 80 13.44 -19.52 -14.91
CA GLY A 80 14.64 -19.78 -14.10
C GLY A 80 14.51 -19.43 -12.61
N PRO A 81 15.64 -19.43 -11.87
CA PRO A 81 15.66 -19.23 -10.41
C PRO A 81 15.09 -17.87 -9.97
N GLU A 82 15.30 -16.82 -10.76
CA GLU A 82 14.82 -15.46 -10.48
C GLU A 82 13.27 -15.41 -10.43
N ALA A 83 12.59 -16.18 -11.27
CA ALA A 83 11.13 -16.29 -11.24
C ALA A 83 10.63 -16.92 -9.93
N GLN A 84 11.31 -17.97 -9.45
CA GLN A 84 10.95 -18.63 -8.20
C GLN A 84 11.17 -17.73 -6.99
N ASP A 85 12.26 -16.95 -6.99
CA ASP A 85 12.55 -16.00 -5.92
C ASP A 85 11.52 -14.87 -5.85
N LYS A 86 11.08 -14.34 -7.00
CA LYS A 86 10.03 -13.30 -7.04
C LYS A 86 8.66 -13.81 -6.59
N VAL A 87 8.30 -15.04 -6.95
CA VAL A 87 7.06 -15.68 -6.46
C VAL A 87 7.12 -15.90 -4.94
N ARG A 88 8.27 -16.31 -4.40
CA ARG A 88 8.46 -16.49 -2.96
C ARG A 88 8.35 -15.16 -2.21
N GLU A 89 8.99 -14.11 -2.71
CA GLU A 89 8.90 -12.75 -2.15
C GLU A 89 7.44 -12.26 -2.05
N ALA A 90 6.66 -12.42 -3.13
CA ALA A 90 5.25 -12.04 -3.15
C ALA A 90 4.41 -12.89 -2.16
N SER A 91 4.67 -14.19 -2.09
CA SER A 91 3.98 -15.10 -1.17
C SER A 91 4.25 -14.75 0.29
N ASP A 92 5.48 -14.38 0.63
CA ASP A 92 5.86 -13.94 1.98
C ASP A 92 5.19 -12.62 2.36
N ALA A 93 5.07 -11.68 1.42
CA ALA A 93 4.37 -10.42 1.62
C ALA A 93 2.87 -10.64 1.90
N ILE A 94 2.21 -11.49 1.10
CA ILE A 94 0.81 -11.90 1.31
C ILE A 94 0.64 -12.53 2.69
N ALA A 95 1.53 -13.44 3.04
CA ALA A 95 1.47 -14.15 4.31
C ALA A 95 1.55 -13.19 5.51
N ARG A 96 2.33 -12.11 5.42
CA ARG A 96 2.37 -11.05 6.45
C ARG A 96 1.06 -10.26 6.52
N LEU A 97 0.48 -9.92 5.36
CA LEU A 97 -0.76 -9.15 5.27
C LEU A 97 -1.99 -9.92 5.82
N VAL A 98 -2.05 -11.23 5.64
CA VAL A 98 -3.17 -12.07 6.13
C VAL A 98 -3.09 -12.28 7.65
N ARG A 99 -1.90 -12.18 8.25
CA ARG A 99 -1.69 -12.38 9.69
C ARG A 99 -1.86 -11.10 10.53
N SER A 100 -1.99 -9.94 9.89
CA SER A 100 -2.17 -8.63 10.54
C SER A 100 -3.62 -8.20 10.62
#